data_AF-E2NH81-F1
#
_entry.id   AF-E2NH81-F1
#
_cell.length_a   1.000
_cell.length_b   1.000
_cell.length_c   1.000
_cell.angle_alpha   90.00
_cell.angle_beta   90.00
_cell.angle_gamma   90.00
#
_symmetry.space_group_name_H-M   'P 1'
#
loop_
_entity.id
_entity.type
_entity.pdbx_description
1 polymer ?
#
loop_
_entity_poly.entity_id
_entity_poly.type
_entity_poly.pdbx_seq_one_letter_code
_entity_poly.pdbx_strand_id
1 'polypeptide(L)'
;MKHFVLFACVAVGLIFAGCRNRQEPPVPVVVQEAEPKDTAVLEFPHPKEKQLTAADISLTKELLYDQHTLEDTYPYKDTVRSFKWDVIRNCLAYIENMQRDTTARWVVLQNYKNLNKEAPLVRKFVRNVYRRVSDTLGVERYQSVPLYLPADTLVPERYGRDGTIAYLKGEEGSFYRILPATFEEEWLAPRSYLKQLPDSTVFNHVIFVDRLDQNITTLEHVSEGEWKIRSMNPATTGMHAPPYAQETPLGMYLLQQKKTRMVFLKDGSAETGGYAPYASRFTNGAYIHGVPVNAPRTSMIEYSWSLGTTPRSHMCVRNATSHSKFVFDWAPTERSLVVVIE
;
A
#
# COMPACT_ATOMS: atom_id res chain seq x y z
N MET A 1 2.82 -57.23 35.70
CA MET A 1 1.76 -58.17 35.24
C MET A 1 1.43 -57.86 33.79
N LYS A 2 1.17 -58.87 32.94
CA LYS A 2 0.16 -58.94 31.85
C LYS A 2 0.00 -57.71 30.90
N HIS A 3 0.16 -57.74 29.57
CA HIS A 3 0.52 -58.73 28.51
C HIS A 3 1.17 -57.95 27.31
N PHE A 4 2.09 -58.48 26.48
CA PHE A 4 1.90 -59.19 25.18
C PHE A 4 0.78 -58.60 24.27
N VAL A 5 0.87 -58.40 22.94
CA VAL A 5 1.57 -58.99 21.75
C VAL A 5 1.85 -57.85 20.71
N LEU A 6 2.84 -57.74 19.80
CA LEU A 6 3.87 -58.59 19.10
C LEU A 6 3.52 -59.12 17.68
N PHE A 7 3.81 -58.33 16.61
CA PHE A 7 3.99 -58.69 15.18
C PHE A 7 4.80 -57.55 14.50
N ALA A 8 5.91 -57.67 13.75
CA ALA A 8 6.51 -58.67 12.86
C ALA A 8 6.14 -58.53 11.36
N CYS A 9 7.09 -57.96 10.58
CA CYS A 9 7.55 -58.23 9.19
C CYS A 9 6.52 -58.53 8.06
N VAL A 10 6.76 -58.35 6.74
CA VAL A 10 7.94 -58.58 5.86
C VAL A 10 7.84 -57.63 4.63
N ALA A 11 8.89 -57.53 3.78
CA ALA A 11 8.92 -56.73 2.53
C ALA A 11 8.80 -57.60 1.24
N VAL A 12 9.08 -57.03 0.05
CA VAL A 12 9.06 -57.67 -1.30
C VAL A 12 7.62 -57.82 -1.88
N GLY A 13 7.34 -57.58 -3.17
CA GLY A 13 8.21 -57.12 -4.28
C GLY A 13 7.44 -56.83 -5.59
N LEU A 14 8.19 -56.53 -6.67
CA LEU A 14 7.70 -56.20 -8.02
C LEU A 14 7.20 -57.42 -8.82
N ILE A 15 6.33 -57.19 -9.82
CA ILE A 15 6.39 -57.83 -11.17
C ILE A 15 5.46 -57.11 -12.18
N PHE A 16 5.81 -57.17 -13.47
CA PHE A 16 5.08 -56.56 -14.61
C PHE A 16 4.26 -57.59 -15.41
N ALA A 17 3.08 -57.21 -15.92
CA ALA A 17 2.49 -57.60 -17.22
C ALA A 17 1.16 -56.84 -17.46
N GLY A 18 0.68 -56.57 -18.67
CA GLY A 18 1.29 -56.75 -20.01
C GLY A 18 0.29 -57.24 -21.08
N CYS A 19 0.36 -56.67 -22.30
CA CYS A 19 -0.36 -57.07 -23.53
C CYS A 19 -1.87 -56.69 -23.62
N ARG A 20 -2.49 -56.50 -24.82
CA ARG A 20 -2.01 -56.75 -26.20
C ARG A 20 -2.63 -55.82 -27.27
N ASN A 21 -1.89 -55.61 -28.37
CA ASN A 21 -2.30 -54.90 -29.60
C ASN A 21 -3.29 -55.66 -30.50
N ARG A 22 -3.85 -54.96 -31.49
CA ARG A 22 -4.28 -55.48 -32.82
C ARG A 22 -3.81 -54.54 -33.94
N GLN A 23 -3.50 -55.10 -35.12
CA GLN A 23 -3.11 -54.42 -36.39
C GLN A 23 -4.26 -54.62 -37.43
N GLU A 24 -4.31 -54.13 -38.68
CA GLU A 24 -3.34 -54.03 -39.80
C GLU A 24 -3.69 -52.91 -40.85
N PRO A 25 -2.83 -52.58 -41.86
CA PRO A 25 -2.95 -51.44 -42.83
C PRO A 25 -3.41 -51.89 -44.27
N PRO A 26 -3.04 -51.35 -45.49
CA PRO A 26 -2.29 -50.12 -45.94
C PRO A 26 -2.68 -49.39 -47.31
N VAL A 27 -2.58 -48.04 -47.40
CA VAL A 27 -1.94 -47.24 -48.53
C VAL A 27 -2.63 -47.27 -49.96
N PRO A 28 -2.31 -46.51 -51.07
CA PRO A 28 -1.64 -45.19 -51.39
C PRO A 28 -2.49 -44.16 -52.24
N VAL A 29 -1.85 -43.02 -52.67
CA VAL A 29 -2.20 -42.01 -53.76
C VAL A 29 -3.54 -41.20 -53.63
N VAL A 30 -3.78 -40.01 -54.23
CA VAL A 30 -3.33 -39.28 -55.47
C VAL A 30 -3.00 -37.78 -55.19
N VAL A 31 -2.35 -37.06 -56.13
CA VAL A 31 -1.95 -35.63 -56.08
C VAL A 31 -2.68 -34.78 -57.13
N GLN A 32 -3.09 -33.54 -56.79
CA GLN A 32 -3.36 -32.37 -57.67
C GLN A 32 -3.74 -31.12 -56.82
N GLU A 33 -3.70 -29.85 -57.26
CA GLU A 33 -2.67 -29.02 -57.94
C GLU A 33 -3.11 -27.52 -57.90
N ALA A 34 -2.17 -26.55 -57.90
CA ALA A 34 -2.33 -25.09 -58.11
C ALA A 34 -3.04 -24.17 -57.04
N GLU A 35 -2.69 -22.87 -57.06
CA GLU A 35 -3.11 -21.80 -56.11
C GLU A 35 -4.31 -20.95 -56.60
N PRO A 36 -4.90 -20.04 -55.78
CA PRO A 36 -4.37 -18.67 -55.69
C PRO A 36 -4.47 -17.94 -54.32
N LYS A 37 -3.50 -17.02 -54.08
CA LYS A 37 -3.54 -15.76 -53.29
C LYS A 37 -4.69 -15.50 -52.29
N ASP A 38 -4.31 -15.18 -51.04
CA ASP A 38 -4.36 -13.78 -50.57
C ASP A 38 -3.31 -13.52 -49.46
N THR A 39 -3.01 -12.24 -49.14
CA THR A 39 -1.91 -11.83 -48.26
C THR A 39 -2.40 -11.40 -46.88
N ALA A 40 -2.41 -12.32 -45.91
CA ALA A 40 -2.67 -11.98 -44.51
C ALA A 40 -1.94 -12.92 -43.52
N VAL A 41 -0.78 -12.48 -43.03
CA VAL A 41 -0.31 -12.87 -41.69
C VAL A 41 -0.34 -11.62 -40.82
N LEU A 42 -1.39 -11.55 -40.00
CA LEU A 42 -1.45 -10.65 -38.86
C LEU A 42 -0.39 -11.09 -37.84
N GLU A 43 0.48 -10.18 -37.42
CA GLU A 43 0.68 -9.92 -35.99
C GLU A 43 1.50 -8.63 -35.77
N PHE A 44 0.91 -7.65 -35.09
CA PHE A 44 1.64 -6.62 -34.38
C PHE A 44 1.52 -6.89 -32.87
N PRO A 45 2.54 -7.44 -32.23
CA PRO A 45 2.83 -7.18 -30.84
C PRO A 45 3.89 -6.07 -30.81
N HIS A 46 3.49 -4.86 -30.40
CA HIS A 46 4.47 -4.02 -29.71
C HIS A 46 4.98 -4.83 -28.50
N PRO A 47 6.27 -4.80 -28.15
CA PRO A 47 6.75 -5.49 -26.98
C PRO A 47 5.91 -5.07 -25.76
N LYS A 48 5.33 -6.04 -25.05
CA LYS A 48 4.90 -5.78 -23.67
C LYS A 48 6.18 -5.41 -22.93
N GLU A 49 6.31 -4.15 -22.56
CA GLU A 49 7.53 -3.62 -21.93
C GLU A 49 7.93 -4.52 -20.77
N LYS A 50 9.23 -4.83 -20.69
CA LYS A 50 9.76 -5.62 -19.58
C LYS A 50 9.49 -4.85 -18.29
N GLN A 51 8.58 -5.37 -17.46
CA GLN A 51 8.29 -4.81 -16.15
C GLN A 51 9.60 -4.68 -15.34
N LEU A 52 9.79 -3.52 -14.73
CA LEU A 52 10.93 -3.26 -13.86
C LEU A 52 10.88 -4.19 -12.66
N THR A 53 12.06 -4.64 -12.25
CA THR A 53 12.29 -5.34 -10.98
C THR A 53 13.11 -4.43 -10.06
N ALA A 54 13.28 -4.81 -8.79
CA ALA A 54 14.17 -4.08 -7.88
C ALA A 54 15.63 -3.98 -8.38
N ALA A 55 16.08 -4.87 -9.26
CA ALA A 55 17.42 -4.81 -9.85
C ALA A 55 17.54 -3.74 -10.95
N ASP A 56 16.42 -3.28 -11.52
CA ASP A 56 16.35 -2.22 -12.52
C ASP A 56 16.24 -0.82 -11.86
N ILE A 57 16.11 -0.72 -10.53
CA ILE A 57 15.97 0.55 -9.79
C ILE A 57 17.30 1.01 -9.19
N SER A 58 17.81 2.13 -9.70
CA SER A 58 18.94 2.88 -9.14
C SER A 58 18.48 3.89 -8.09
N LEU A 59 19.27 4.04 -7.02
CA LEU A 59 19.03 5.00 -5.94
C LEU A 59 20.27 5.88 -5.75
N THR A 60 20.12 7.20 -5.96
CA THR A 60 21.20 8.18 -5.75
C THR A 60 20.85 9.11 -4.57
N LYS A 61 21.81 9.37 -3.67
CA LYS A 61 21.62 10.36 -2.59
C LYS A 61 21.85 11.77 -3.12
N GLU A 62 20.77 12.56 -3.21
CA GLU A 62 20.81 13.99 -3.56
C GLU A 62 19.83 14.71 -2.64
N LEU A 63 20.25 14.87 -1.38
CA LEU A 63 19.40 15.37 -0.30
C LEU A 63 19.02 16.83 -0.54
N LEU A 64 17.72 17.12 -0.43
CA LEU A 64 17.16 18.48 -0.37
C LEU A 64 16.95 18.92 1.09
N TYR A 65 17.11 17.99 2.04
CA TYR A 65 17.10 18.24 3.48
C TYR A 65 18.00 17.20 4.17
N ASP A 66 18.94 17.69 4.99
CA ASP A 66 20.08 16.97 5.60
C ASP A 66 20.11 17.05 7.14
N GLN A 67 19.35 17.97 7.74
CA GLN A 67 19.28 18.12 9.20
C GLN A 67 18.71 16.85 9.86
N HIS A 68 19.34 16.39 10.93
CA HIS A 68 19.02 15.12 11.62
C HIS A 68 19.10 13.87 10.72
N THR A 69 19.88 13.90 9.64
CA THR A 69 20.02 12.74 8.76
C THR A 69 20.61 11.52 9.46
N LEU A 70 20.03 10.36 9.15
CA LEU A 70 20.53 9.05 9.56
C LEU A 70 21.40 8.45 8.45
N GLU A 71 22.37 7.62 8.84
CA GLU A 71 23.08 6.74 7.92
C GLU A 71 22.17 5.64 7.36
N ASP A 72 22.60 4.96 6.28
CA ASP A 72 21.86 3.81 5.70
C ASP A 72 21.61 2.70 6.73
N THR A 73 22.52 2.59 7.70
CA THR A 73 22.49 1.63 8.80
C THR A 73 23.02 2.33 10.05
N TYR A 74 22.26 2.30 11.15
CA TYR A 74 22.50 3.11 12.34
C TYR A 74 22.26 2.29 13.63
N PRO A 75 23.03 2.54 14.71
CA PRO A 75 22.86 1.82 15.97
C PRO A 75 21.60 2.27 16.72
N TYR A 76 20.91 1.33 17.37
CA TYR A 76 19.83 1.62 18.30
C TYR A 76 19.90 0.67 19.51
N LYS A 77 20.41 1.19 20.64
CA LYS A 77 20.68 0.40 21.86
C LYS A 77 21.59 -0.81 21.57
N ASP A 78 21.04 -2.00 21.75
CA ASP A 78 21.60 -3.35 21.59
C ASP A 78 21.34 -3.95 20.20
N THR A 79 20.67 -3.23 19.30
CA THR A 79 20.41 -3.65 17.91
C THR A 79 20.92 -2.63 16.88
N VAL A 80 20.92 -3.04 15.62
CA VAL A 80 21.28 -2.23 14.46
C VAL A 80 20.06 -2.12 13.54
N ARG A 81 19.83 -0.91 13.03
CA ARG A 81 18.67 -0.55 12.20
C ARG A 81 19.11 -0.06 10.84
N SER A 82 18.21 -0.10 9.85
CA SER A 82 18.51 0.31 8.48
C SER A 82 17.30 0.84 7.71
N PHE A 83 17.57 1.63 6.68
CA PHE A 83 16.60 1.85 5.61
C PHE A 83 16.50 0.58 4.76
N LYS A 84 15.28 0.09 4.52
CA LYS A 84 15.04 -1.18 3.81
C LYS A 84 15.16 -1.00 2.29
N TRP A 85 16.35 -0.64 1.81
CA TRP A 85 16.56 -0.23 0.42
C TRP A 85 16.10 -1.28 -0.62
N ASP A 86 16.18 -2.57 -0.34
CA ASP A 86 15.66 -3.61 -1.23
C ASP A 86 14.13 -3.66 -1.27
N VAL A 87 13.45 -3.47 -0.14
CA VAL A 87 11.98 -3.34 -0.07
C VAL A 87 11.54 -2.07 -0.81
N ILE A 88 12.25 -0.97 -0.58
CA ILE A 88 12.03 0.32 -1.25
C ILE A 88 12.18 0.17 -2.77
N ARG A 89 13.25 -0.47 -3.27
CA ARG A 89 13.42 -0.74 -4.72
C ARG A 89 12.30 -1.61 -5.29
N ASN A 90 11.83 -2.64 -4.59
CA ASN A 90 10.67 -3.43 -5.04
C ASN A 90 9.40 -2.57 -5.13
N CYS A 91 9.13 -1.75 -4.12
CA CYS A 91 7.98 -0.84 -4.14
C CYS A 91 8.07 0.23 -5.24
N LEU A 92 9.26 0.77 -5.53
CA LEU A 92 9.46 1.74 -6.61
C LEU A 92 9.27 1.12 -8.00
N ALA A 93 9.84 -0.06 -8.25
CA ALA A 93 9.62 -0.80 -9.48
C ALA A 93 8.12 -1.08 -9.70
N TYR A 94 7.40 -1.45 -8.64
CA TYR A 94 5.95 -1.58 -8.69
C TYR A 94 5.25 -0.24 -8.99
N ILE A 95 5.66 0.86 -8.34
CA ILE A 95 5.09 2.21 -8.54
C ILE A 95 5.32 2.74 -9.97
N GLU A 96 6.45 2.45 -10.61
CA GLU A 96 6.65 2.76 -12.03
C GLU A 96 5.80 1.86 -12.93
N ASN A 97 5.85 0.54 -12.73
CA ASN A 97 5.09 -0.43 -13.54
C ASN A 97 3.58 -0.16 -13.50
N MET A 98 3.02 0.23 -12.35
CA MET A 98 1.60 0.55 -12.23
C MET A 98 1.20 1.83 -13.00
N GLN A 99 2.15 2.67 -13.40
CA GLN A 99 1.94 3.94 -14.11
C GLN A 99 2.30 3.89 -15.61
N ARG A 100 2.84 2.77 -16.13
CA ARG A 100 3.18 2.61 -17.56
C ARG A 100 1.95 2.68 -18.49
N ASP A 101 0.78 2.27 -18.00
CA ASP A 101 -0.48 2.44 -18.71
C ASP A 101 -0.88 3.92 -18.72
N THR A 102 -0.51 4.63 -19.79
CA THR A 102 -0.85 6.05 -19.99
C THR A 102 -2.34 6.31 -20.23
N THR A 103 -3.16 5.25 -20.33
CA THR A 103 -4.64 5.35 -20.35
C THR A 103 -5.26 5.17 -18.95
N ALA A 104 -4.46 4.84 -17.93
CA ALA A 104 -4.91 4.61 -16.57
C ALA A 104 -5.50 5.87 -15.92
N ARG A 105 -6.81 5.84 -15.68
CA ARG A 105 -7.52 6.88 -14.91
C ARG A 105 -7.51 6.52 -13.43
N TRP A 106 -7.04 7.42 -12.58
CA TRP A 106 -6.88 7.16 -11.14
C TRP A 106 -8.07 7.65 -10.30
N VAL A 107 -8.44 6.88 -9.28
CA VAL A 107 -9.30 7.31 -8.17
C VAL A 107 -8.62 7.06 -6.83
N VAL A 108 -9.03 7.82 -5.80
CA VAL A 108 -8.69 7.57 -4.40
C VAL A 108 -9.94 7.26 -3.59
N LEU A 109 -9.85 6.23 -2.76
CA LEU A 109 -10.84 5.89 -1.73
C LEU A 109 -10.82 6.99 -0.66
N GLN A 110 -11.95 7.66 -0.44
CA GLN A 110 -12.01 8.80 0.47
C GLN A 110 -13.28 8.74 1.33
N ASN A 111 -13.10 8.66 2.65
CA ASN A 111 -14.20 8.78 3.60
C ASN A 111 -13.78 9.33 4.97
N TYR A 112 -12.78 10.23 5.00
CA TYR A 112 -12.33 10.88 6.23
C TYR A 112 -13.48 11.33 7.14
N LYS A 113 -13.45 10.93 8.42
CA LYS A 113 -14.49 11.21 9.42
C LYS A 113 -15.94 10.90 8.98
N ASN A 114 -16.14 9.92 8.09
CA ASN A 114 -17.44 9.59 7.47
C ASN A 114 -18.03 10.74 6.61
N LEU A 115 -17.18 11.54 5.95
CA LEU A 115 -17.59 12.64 5.05
C LEU A 115 -18.63 12.20 4.01
N ASN A 116 -18.48 10.98 3.48
CA ASN A 116 -19.35 10.39 2.46
C ASN A 116 -20.39 9.43 3.06
N LYS A 117 -20.74 9.67 4.34
CA LYS A 117 -21.55 8.85 5.26
C LYS A 117 -20.77 7.68 5.86
N GLU A 118 -21.33 7.08 6.90
CA GLU A 118 -20.80 5.83 7.45
C GLU A 118 -21.07 4.68 6.48
N ALA A 119 -20.05 3.88 6.18
CA ALA A 119 -20.20 2.71 5.30
C ALA A 119 -21.28 1.74 5.83
N PRO A 120 -22.07 1.06 4.98
CA PRO A 120 -22.96 -0.02 5.40
C PRO A 120 -22.20 -1.16 6.12
N LEU A 121 -22.92 -2.04 6.82
CA LEU A 121 -22.30 -3.23 7.39
C LEU A 121 -21.91 -4.21 6.27
N VAL A 122 -20.66 -4.70 6.32
CA VAL A 122 -20.18 -5.77 5.44
C VAL A 122 -20.72 -7.14 5.84
N ARG A 123 -20.75 -8.08 4.88
CA ARG A 123 -21.30 -9.44 5.05
C ARG A 123 -20.69 -10.21 6.23
N LYS A 124 -19.40 -9.98 6.51
CA LYS A 124 -18.66 -10.57 7.65
C LYS A 124 -17.90 -9.47 8.39
N PHE A 125 -18.42 -9.04 9.53
CA PHE A 125 -17.77 -8.05 10.40
C PHE A 125 -17.45 -8.64 11.77
N VAL A 126 -16.48 -8.04 12.45
CA VAL A 126 -16.11 -8.34 13.84
C VAL A 126 -16.16 -7.07 14.68
N ARG A 127 -16.14 -7.23 16.01
CA ARG A 127 -15.78 -6.13 16.93
C ARG A 127 -14.31 -6.28 17.29
N ASN A 128 -13.50 -5.28 16.94
CA ASN A 128 -12.06 -5.29 17.21
C ASN A 128 -11.75 -4.98 18.69
N VAL A 129 -10.48 -4.98 19.08
CA VAL A 129 -10.03 -4.68 20.46
C VAL A 129 -10.43 -3.27 20.95
N TYR A 130 -10.69 -2.34 20.03
CA TYR A 130 -11.22 -0.99 20.29
C TYR A 130 -12.76 -0.98 20.46
N ARG A 131 -13.40 -2.15 20.44
CA ARG A 131 -14.87 -2.42 20.45
C ARG A 131 -15.63 -1.89 19.22
N ARG A 132 -14.92 -1.34 18.25
CA ARG A 132 -15.45 -0.79 16.99
C ARG A 132 -15.72 -1.90 15.98
N VAL A 133 -16.57 -1.64 15.00
CA VAL A 133 -16.83 -2.58 13.90
C VAL A 133 -15.70 -2.50 12.89
N SER A 134 -15.14 -3.65 12.51
CA SER A 134 -14.22 -3.81 11.37
C SER A 134 -14.66 -4.99 10.51
N ASP A 135 -14.12 -5.09 9.29
CA ASP A 135 -14.14 -6.35 8.56
C ASP A 135 -13.16 -7.37 9.18
N THR A 136 -13.11 -8.56 8.59
CA THR A 136 -12.18 -9.64 9.00
C THR A 136 -10.72 -9.38 8.63
N LEU A 137 -10.41 -8.29 7.91
CA LEU A 137 -9.06 -7.87 7.55
C LEU A 137 -8.55 -6.71 8.44
N GLY A 138 -9.32 -6.30 9.45
CA GLY A 138 -8.94 -5.24 10.39
C GLY A 138 -9.08 -3.82 9.84
N VAL A 139 -9.85 -3.62 8.76
CA VAL A 139 -10.24 -2.28 8.31
C VAL A 139 -11.49 -1.86 9.08
N GLU A 140 -11.40 -0.78 9.87
CA GLU A 140 -12.55 -0.27 10.63
C GLU A 140 -13.62 0.31 9.70
N ARG A 141 -14.89 0.05 10.02
CA ARG A 141 -16.06 0.63 9.33
C ARG A 141 -16.02 2.16 9.34
N TYR A 142 -15.50 2.75 10.42
CA TYR A 142 -15.31 4.19 10.56
C TYR A 142 -14.22 4.69 9.60
N GLN A 143 -14.58 5.64 8.74
CA GLN A 143 -13.74 6.23 7.68
C GLN A 143 -13.38 5.32 6.50
N SER A 144 -14.04 4.17 6.37
CA SER A 144 -13.85 3.27 5.22
C SER A 144 -14.76 3.55 4.03
N VAL A 145 -14.39 2.99 2.88
CA VAL A 145 -15.23 2.84 1.69
C VAL A 145 -15.82 1.42 1.67
N PRO A 146 -17.14 1.22 1.49
CA PRO A 146 -17.70 -0.12 1.31
C PRO A 146 -17.33 -0.69 -0.07
N LEU A 147 -16.74 -1.88 -0.11
CA LEU A 147 -16.37 -2.58 -1.34
C LEU A 147 -17.32 -3.77 -1.59
N TYR A 148 -17.90 -3.79 -2.77
CA TYR A 148 -18.87 -4.75 -3.26
C TYR A 148 -18.27 -5.64 -4.34
N LEU A 149 -18.73 -6.88 -4.43
CA LEU A 149 -18.32 -7.78 -5.51
C LEU A 149 -19.01 -7.33 -6.83
N PRO A 150 -18.36 -7.46 -8.00
CA PRO A 150 -19.01 -7.17 -9.29
C PRO A 150 -20.32 -7.93 -9.54
N ALA A 151 -20.55 -9.05 -8.84
CA ALA A 151 -21.77 -9.85 -8.92
C ALA A 151 -22.80 -9.62 -7.78
N ASP A 152 -22.48 -8.81 -6.76
CA ASP A 152 -23.38 -8.50 -5.63
C ASP A 152 -23.19 -7.06 -5.14
N THR A 153 -24.14 -6.20 -5.50
CA THR A 153 -24.22 -4.79 -5.09
C THR A 153 -25.17 -4.53 -3.91
N LEU A 154 -25.77 -5.59 -3.32
CA LEU A 154 -26.71 -5.47 -2.20
C LEU A 154 -25.98 -5.34 -0.85
N VAL A 155 -24.93 -6.14 -0.65
CA VAL A 155 -24.16 -6.17 0.60
C VAL A 155 -22.66 -6.09 0.29
N PRO A 156 -21.91 -5.14 0.89
CA PRO A 156 -20.48 -5.06 0.68
C PRO A 156 -19.76 -6.24 1.35
N GLU A 157 -18.70 -6.75 0.73
CA GLU A 157 -17.95 -7.90 1.27
C GLU A 157 -16.90 -7.45 2.30
N ARG A 158 -16.24 -6.33 2.05
CA ARG A 158 -15.15 -5.79 2.88
C ARG A 158 -15.06 -4.26 2.85
N TYR A 159 -14.19 -3.69 3.67
CA TYR A 159 -13.94 -2.26 3.74
C TYR A 159 -12.62 -1.90 3.03
N GLY A 160 -12.70 -0.99 2.07
CA GLY A 160 -11.54 -0.31 1.50
C GLY A 160 -11.10 0.82 2.43
N ARG A 161 -9.78 0.95 2.65
CA ARG A 161 -9.23 1.99 3.53
C ARG A 161 -9.16 3.34 2.81
N ASP A 162 -9.48 4.41 3.52
CA ASP A 162 -9.32 5.77 2.98
C ASP A 162 -7.83 6.06 2.68
N GLY A 163 -7.57 6.75 1.57
CA GLY A 163 -6.24 7.01 1.04
C GLY A 163 -5.73 5.99 0.02
N THR A 164 -6.31 4.79 -0.07
CA THR A 164 -5.92 3.78 -1.07
C THR A 164 -6.23 4.29 -2.48
N ILE A 165 -5.24 4.17 -3.39
CA ILE A 165 -5.41 4.48 -4.82
C ILE A 165 -5.92 3.27 -5.60
N ALA A 166 -6.68 3.53 -6.66
CA ALA A 166 -7.17 2.50 -7.57
C ALA A 166 -7.24 2.99 -9.01
N TYR A 167 -7.12 2.07 -9.96
CA TYR A 167 -7.54 2.30 -11.33
C TYR A 167 -9.06 2.39 -11.39
N LEU A 168 -9.59 3.37 -12.12
CA LEU A 168 -10.98 3.40 -12.57
C LEU A 168 -11.09 2.54 -13.83
N LYS A 169 -11.78 1.40 -13.73
CA LYS A 169 -11.96 0.44 -14.83
C LYS A 169 -13.30 0.62 -15.57
N GLY A 170 -14.30 1.23 -14.93
CA GLY A 170 -15.57 1.55 -15.57
C GLY A 170 -16.60 2.20 -14.64
N GLU A 171 -17.76 2.53 -15.19
CA GLU A 171 -18.91 3.03 -14.44
C GLU A 171 -20.07 2.03 -14.50
N GLU A 172 -20.62 1.64 -13.34
CA GLU A 172 -21.70 0.65 -13.25
C GLU A 172 -22.84 1.24 -12.40
N GLY A 173 -23.74 1.98 -13.06
CA GLY A 173 -24.85 2.68 -12.38
C GLY A 173 -24.36 3.70 -11.36
N SER A 174 -24.75 3.54 -10.09
CA SER A 174 -24.34 4.36 -8.95
C SER A 174 -22.95 4.00 -8.37
N PHE A 175 -22.26 3.03 -8.98
CA PHE A 175 -20.91 2.58 -8.60
C PHE A 175 -19.87 2.96 -9.66
N TYR A 176 -18.60 3.01 -9.24
CA TYR A 176 -17.47 2.80 -10.13
C TYR A 176 -16.90 1.41 -9.93
N ARG A 177 -16.43 0.81 -11.03
CA ARG A 177 -15.63 -0.40 -11.02
C ARG A 177 -14.17 -0.02 -10.96
N ILE A 178 -13.47 -0.57 -9.97
CA ILE A 178 -12.12 -0.18 -9.61
C ILE A 178 -11.21 -1.39 -9.40
N LEU A 179 -9.92 -1.21 -9.71
CA LEU A 179 -8.85 -2.14 -9.33
C LEU A 179 -7.90 -1.39 -8.38
N PRO A 180 -8.05 -1.53 -7.05
CA PRO A 180 -7.12 -0.92 -6.09
C PRO A 180 -5.70 -1.43 -6.30
N ALA A 181 -4.72 -0.53 -6.37
CA ALA A 181 -3.35 -0.90 -6.76
C ALA A 181 -2.78 -2.03 -5.87
N THR A 182 -3.05 -1.95 -4.55
CA THR A 182 -2.61 -2.94 -3.58
C THR A 182 -3.43 -4.24 -3.54
N PHE A 183 -4.39 -4.46 -4.45
CA PHE A 183 -5.21 -5.67 -4.54
C PHE A 183 -5.15 -6.28 -5.96
N GLU A 184 -5.32 -7.60 -6.06
CA GLU A 184 -5.31 -8.33 -7.35
C GLU A 184 -6.70 -8.42 -8.00
N GLU A 185 -7.75 -7.96 -7.32
CA GLU A 185 -9.16 -8.16 -7.69
C GLU A 185 -9.89 -6.84 -7.96
N GLU A 186 -10.85 -6.86 -8.89
CA GLU A 186 -11.74 -5.72 -9.17
C GLU A 186 -12.93 -5.65 -8.20
N TRP A 187 -13.31 -4.43 -7.82
CA TRP A 187 -14.37 -4.13 -6.85
C TRP A 187 -15.34 -3.08 -7.38
N LEU A 188 -16.58 -3.12 -6.92
CA LEU A 188 -17.53 -2.02 -7.05
C LEU A 188 -17.51 -1.18 -5.77
N ALA A 189 -17.46 0.15 -5.93
CA ALA A 189 -17.58 1.09 -4.82
C ALA A 189 -18.54 2.24 -5.20
N PRO A 190 -19.44 2.70 -4.32
CA PRO A 190 -20.40 3.74 -4.67
C PRO A 190 -19.69 5.04 -5.00
N ARG A 191 -20.07 5.72 -6.10
CA ARG A 191 -19.35 6.88 -6.67
C ARG A 191 -19.00 7.96 -5.64
N SER A 192 -19.87 8.20 -4.65
CA SER A 192 -19.67 9.22 -3.61
C SER A 192 -18.45 8.98 -2.70
N TYR A 193 -17.94 7.75 -2.61
CA TYR A 193 -16.79 7.39 -1.76
C TYR A 193 -15.45 7.47 -2.52
N LEU A 194 -15.47 7.84 -3.81
CA LEU A 194 -14.32 7.87 -4.69
C LEU A 194 -14.11 9.26 -5.28
N LYS A 195 -12.93 9.83 -5.08
CA LYS A 195 -12.50 11.02 -5.83
C LYS A 195 -11.69 10.58 -7.05
N GLN A 196 -12.15 10.93 -8.25
CA GLN A 196 -11.31 10.88 -9.45
C GLN A 196 -10.17 11.91 -9.33
N LEU A 197 -8.96 11.49 -9.68
CA LEU A 197 -7.81 12.37 -9.84
C LEU A 197 -7.76 12.88 -11.29
N PRO A 198 -7.07 13.99 -11.60
CA PRO A 198 -6.86 14.43 -12.98
C PRO A 198 -6.19 13.33 -13.82
N ASP A 199 -6.55 13.19 -15.09
CA ASP A 199 -5.98 12.14 -15.95
C ASP A 199 -4.46 12.33 -16.20
N SER A 200 -3.93 13.53 -15.93
CA SER A 200 -2.48 13.84 -15.93
C SER A 200 -1.79 13.60 -14.58
N THR A 201 -2.29 12.66 -13.76
CA THR A 201 -1.72 12.34 -12.44
C THR A 201 -0.62 11.30 -12.55
N VAL A 202 0.57 11.69 -12.10
CA VAL A 202 1.74 10.82 -11.92
C VAL A 202 2.32 11.03 -10.51
N PHE A 203 2.91 9.97 -9.96
CA PHE A 203 3.33 9.85 -8.56
C PHE A 203 4.86 9.90 -8.40
N ASN A 204 5.47 10.97 -8.92
CA ASN A 204 6.93 11.14 -8.93
C ASN A 204 7.54 11.37 -7.53
N HIS A 205 6.73 11.51 -6.48
CA HIS A 205 7.15 11.80 -5.11
C HIS A 205 6.63 10.69 -4.18
N VAL A 206 7.54 9.91 -3.58
CA VAL A 206 7.19 8.78 -2.71
C VAL A 206 7.87 8.94 -1.36
N ILE A 207 7.11 8.72 -0.28
CA ILE A 207 7.56 8.83 1.10
C ILE A 207 7.45 7.44 1.74
N PHE A 208 8.57 6.84 2.11
CA PHE A 208 8.60 5.57 2.83
C PHE A 208 8.69 5.81 4.33
N VAL A 209 7.89 5.07 5.10
CA VAL A 209 7.89 5.08 6.56
C VAL A 209 8.09 3.67 7.07
N ASP A 210 9.16 3.45 7.81
CA ASP A 210 9.48 2.17 8.44
C ASP A 210 8.94 2.14 9.89
N ARG A 211 8.02 1.20 10.16
CA ARG A 211 7.43 0.98 11.48
C ARG A 211 8.31 0.18 12.42
N LEU A 212 9.19 -0.69 11.93
CA LEU A 212 10.06 -1.50 12.78
C LEU A 212 11.27 -0.69 13.24
N ASP A 213 11.91 0.00 12.31
CA ASP A 213 13.13 0.78 12.55
C ASP A 213 12.92 2.27 12.79
N GLN A 214 11.67 2.73 12.72
CA GLN A 214 11.24 4.09 13.08
C GLN A 214 11.99 5.18 12.29
N ASN A 215 12.14 4.98 10.98
CA ASN A 215 12.70 5.96 10.06
C ASN A 215 11.68 6.41 8.99
N ILE A 216 12.03 7.50 8.32
CA ILE A 216 11.29 8.06 7.18
C ILE A 216 12.29 8.48 6.10
N THR A 217 11.98 8.20 4.84
CA THR A 217 12.78 8.66 3.70
C THR A 217 11.88 9.10 2.55
N THR A 218 12.33 10.11 1.81
CA THR A 218 11.58 10.71 0.69
C THR A 218 12.36 10.56 -0.60
N LEU A 219 11.75 9.99 -1.63
CA LEU A 219 12.37 9.70 -2.92
C LEU A 219 11.61 10.38 -4.06
N GLU A 220 12.36 10.83 -5.05
CA GLU A 220 11.88 11.59 -6.20
C GLU A 220 12.30 10.90 -7.51
N HIS A 221 11.33 10.62 -8.38
CA HIS A 221 11.57 10.03 -9.70
C HIS A 221 12.19 11.05 -10.66
N VAL A 222 13.28 10.67 -11.32
CA VAL A 222 14.01 11.51 -12.28
C VAL A 222 13.81 11.01 -13.70
N SER A 223 14.07 9.72 -13.93
CA SER A 223 13.83 9.01 -15.19
C SER A 223 13.49 7.54 -14.89
N GLU A 224 13.22 6.74 -15.92
CA GLU A 224 12.84 5.33 -15.78
C GLU A 224 13.90 4.54 -14.99
N GLY A 225 13.51 3.98 -13.84
CA GLY A 225 14.41 3.30 -12.91
C GLY A 225 15.38 4.21 -12.13
N GLU A 226 15.31 5.54 -12.26
CA GLU A 226 16.19 6.50 -11.58
C GLU A 226 15.47 7.31 -10.50
N TRP A 227 15.76 7.01 -9.23
CA TRP A 227 15.21 7.75 -8.09
C TRP A 227 16.30 8.43 -7.24
N LYS A 228 16.02 9.67 -6.84
CA LYS A 228 16.86 10.45 -5.93
C LYS A 228 16.29 10.43 -4.52
N ILE A 229 17.11 10.02 -3.55
CA ILE A 229 16.81 10.12 -2.12
C ILE A 229 16.99 11.59 -1.73
N ARG A 230 15.90 12.23 -1.26
CA ARG A 230 15.83 13.66 -0.92
C ARG A 230 15.92 13.97 0.56
N SER A 231 15.60 13.01 1.43
CA SER A 231 15.78 13.09 2.89
C SER A 231 15.77 11.68 3.48
N MET A 232 16.46 11.51 4.61
CA MET A 232 16.55 10.28 5.40
C MET A 232 16.56 10.71 6.87
N ASN A 233 15.54 10.36 7.68
CA ASN A 233 15.36 10.96 9.01
C ASN A 233 14.71 10.00 10.03
N PRO A 234 14.84 10.26 11.34
CA PRO A 234 14.18 9.49 12.39
C PRO A 234 12.71 9.93 12.58
N ALA A 235 11.82 8.95 12.77
CA ALA A 235 10.38 9.14 12.89
C ALA A 235 9.82 8.54 14.19
N THR A 236 8.52 8.74 14.47
CA THR A 236 7.76 7.94 15.42
C THR A 236 6.39 7.60 14.87
N THR A 237 6.10 6.32 14.66
CA THR A 237 4.81 5.86 14.13
C THR A 237 3.75 5.66 15.22
N GLY A 238 2.53 5.36 14.78
CA GLY A 238 1.41 4.96 15.62
C GLY A 238 1.70 3.69 16.41
N MET A 239 1.30 3.63 17.68
CA MET A 239 1.46 2.47 18.56
C MET A 239 0.12 1.77 18.84
N HIS A 240 0.16 0.46 19.07
CA HIS A 240 -1.00 -0.29 19.56
C HIS A 240 -1.26 0.05 21.05
N ALA A 241 -2.20 0.95 21.34
CA ALA A 241 -2.68 1.16 22.71
C ALA A 241 -4.18 1.54 22.72
N PRO A 242 -5.08 0.52 22.71
CA PRO A 242 -6.50 0.72 22.90
C PRO A 242 -6.84 1.47 24.20
N PRO A 243 -7.85 2.36 24.20
CA PRO A 243 -8.79 2.63 23.10
C PRO A 243 -8.38 3.79 22.16
N TYR A 244 -7.28 4.48 22.44
CA TYR A 244 -6.98 5.80 21.86
C TYR A 244 -5.91 5.80 20.75
N ALA A 245 -4.90 4.94 20.85
CA ALA A 245 -3.81 4.86 19.87
C ALA A 245 -3.87 3.56 19.06
N GLN A 246 -3.63 3.67 17.76
CA GLN A 246 -3.54 2.58 16.79
C GLN A 246 -2.21 2.66 16.04
N GLU A 247 -1.79 1.53 15.51
CA GLU A 247 -0.65 1.44 14.61
C GLU A 247 -0.87 2.29 13.34
N THR A 248 0.19 2.87 12.79
CA THR A 248 0.11 3.46 11.44
C THR A 248 -0.20 2.35 10.44
N PRO A 249 -1.27 2.44 9.61
CA PRO A 249 -1.61 1.35 8.69
C PRO A 249 -0.49 1.08 7.67
N LEU A 250 -0.13 -0.20 7.48
CA LEU A 250 0.78 -0.65 6.42
C LEU A 250 0.17 -0.43 5.03
N GLY A 251 1.01 -0.37 3.99
CA GLY A 251 0.58 -0.27 2.59
C GLY A 251 0.77 1.13 1.98
N MET A 252 0.18 1.35 0.82
CA MET A 252 0.40 2.54 -0.03
C MET A 252 -0.84 3.45 -0.08
N TYR A 253 -0.62 4.75 0.14
CA TYR A 253 -1.68 5.75 0.32
C TYR A 253 -1.34 7.06 -0.39
N LEU A 254 -2.36 7.76 -0.92
CA LEU A 254 -2.21 9.09 -1.50
C LEU A 254 -2.06 10.17 -0.41
N LEU A 255 -1.17 11.15 -0.61
CA LEU A 255 -1.11 12.36 0.22
C LEU A 255 -2.33 13.25 -0.09
N GLN A 256 -3.38 13.15 0.72
CA GLN A 256 -4.71 13.75 0.44
C GLN A 256 -4.86 15.21 0.89
N GLN A 257 -4.24 15.63 2.00
CA GLN A 257 -4.52 16.93 2.63
C GLN A 257 -3.30 17.48 3.38
N LYS A 258 -3.15 18.81 3.43
CA LYS A 258 -2.10 19.50 4.19
C LYS A 258 -2.70 20.49 5.21
N LYS A 259 -2.12 20.58 6.40
CA LYS A 259 -2.47 21.54 7.46
C LYS A 259 -1.22 22.09 8.14
N THR A 260 -0.96 23.40 8.04
CA THR A 260 0.14 24.06 8.77
C THR A 260 0.03 23.90 10.29
N ARG A 261 -1.21 23.85 10.81
CA ARG A 261 -1.57 23.62 12.21
C ARG A 261 -2.67 22.55 12.29
N MET A 262 -2.32 21.31 12.58
CA MET A 262 -3.31 20.27 12.90
C MET A 262 -3.63 20.29 14.39
N VAL A 263 -4.80 20.83 14.76
CA VAL A 263 -5.31 20.74 16.14
C VAL A 263 -5.69 19.30 16.47
N PHE A 264 -5.32 18.84 17.66
CA PHE A 264 -5.75 17.56 18.25
C PHE A 264 -6.40 17.78 19.61
N LEU A 265 -7.24 16.82 20.02
CA LEU A 265 -7.98 16.85 21.28
C LEU A 265 -7.27 16.01 22.35
N LYS A 266 -7.63 16.19 23.63
CA LYS A 266 -7.20 15.29 24.70
C LYS A 266 -7.93 13.96 24.60
N ASP A 267 -7.26 12.86 24.93
CA ASP A 267 -7.86 11.53 24.90
C ASP A 267 -9.13 11.45 25.77
N GLY A 268 -10.21 10.91 25.21
CA GLY A 268 -11.52 10.81 25.87
C GLY A 268 -12.28 12.14 26.02
N SER A 269 -11.81 13.26 25.46
CA SER A 269 -12.40 14.60 25.66
C SER A 269 -12.63 15.38 24.36
N ALA A 270 -13.54 16.35 24.42
CA ALA A 270 -13.73 17.37 23.39
C ALA A 270 -12.75 18.56 23.53
N GLU A 271 -11.98 18.63 24.64
CA GLU A 271 -11.02 19.70 24.91
C GLU A 271 -9.80 19.61 23.99
N THR A 272 -9.26 20.76 23.55
CA THR A 272 -8.04 20.82 22.75
C THR A 272 -6.82 20.35 23.57
N GLY A 273 -6.12 19.33 23.07
CA GLY A 273 -4.87 18.84 23.64
C GLY A 273 -3.65 19.62 23.16
N GLY A 274 -3.71 20.19 21.96
CA GLY A 274 -2.61 20.95 21.37
C GLY A 274 -2.71 21.03 19.85
N TYR A 275 -1.55 21.18 19.19
CA TYR A 275 -1.44 21.07 17.73
C TYR A 275 -0.15 20.39 17.29
N ALA A 276 -0.18 19.72 16.13
CA ALA A 276 1.03 19.32 15.41
C ALA A 276 1.27 20.30 14.23
N PRO A 277 2.51 20.78 14.04
CA PRO A 277 2.87 21.63 12.90
C PRO A 277 3.06 20.80 11.62
N TYR A 278 2.86 21.44 10.47
CA TYR A 278 3.20 20.93 9.12
C TYR A 278 2.71 19.50 8.85
N ALA A 279 1.41 19.27 9.04
CA ALA A 279 0.79 17.96 8.98
C ALA A 279 0.26 17.61 7.57
N SER A 280 0.78 16.53 6.98
CA SER A 280 0.41 15.98 5.67
C SER A 280 -0.33 14.65 5.84
N ARG A 281 -1.62 14.60 5.51
CA ARG A 281 -2.52 13.44 5.68
C ARG A 281 -2.37 12.43 4.55
N PHE A 282 -2.43 11.14 4.86
CA PHE A 282 -2.42 10.08 3.85
C PHE A 282 -3.57 9.06 3.98
N THR A 283 -3.83 8.51 5.17
CA THR A 283 -4.96 7.56 5.41
C THR A 283 -5.68 7.88 6.70
N ASN A 284 -7.01 7.72 6.76
CA ASN A 284 -7.81 7.85 7.98
C ASN A 284 -7.44 9.13 8.77
N GLY A 285 -7.08 9.00 10.06
CA GLY A 285 -6.54 10.07 10.90
C GLY A 285 -5.01 10.16 10.93
N ALA A 286 -4.29 9.44 10.08
CA ALA A 286 -2.83 9.43 10.01
C ALA A 286 -2.29 10.62 9.21
N TYR A 287 -1.36 11.33 9.82
CA TYR A 287 -0.61 12.42 9.21
C TYR A 287 0.90 12.20 9.43
N ILE A 288 1.71 12.59 8.47
CA ILE A 288 3.13 12.91 8.67
C ILE A 288 3.15 14.33 9.27
N HIS A 289 3.71 14.54 10.47
CA HIS A 289 3.71 15.86 11.12
C HIS A 289 4.95 16.11 11.99
N GLY A 290 5.22 17.39 12.32
CA GLY A 290 6.30 17.77 13.24
C GLY A 290 5.99 17.44 14.70
N VAL A 291 6.84 17.85 15.63
CA VAL A 291 6.67 17.50 17.05
C VAL A 291 5.40 18.18 17.62
N PRO A 292 4.45 17.42 18.21
CA PRO A 292 3.25 17.97 18.83
C PRO A 292 3.55 18.98 19.93
N VAL A 293 2.86 20.11 19.86
CA VAL A 293 2.91 21.19 20.84
C VAL A 293 1.66 21.09 21.71
N ASN A 294 1.81 20.49 22.88
CA ASN A 294 0.74 20.30 23.84
C ASN A 294 0.34 21.65 24.49
N ALA A 295 -0.95 21.88 24.69
CA ALA A 295 -1.45 23.04 25.42
C ALA A 295 -0.91 23.05 26.87
N PRO A 296 -0.57 24.21 27.45
CA PRO A 296 -0.77 25.57 26.94
C PRO A 296 0.35 26.10 26.02
N ARG A 297 1.36 25.29 25.66
CA ARG A 297 2.48 25.76 24.82
C ARG A 297 1.99 26.19 23.44
N THR A 298 2.56 27.28 22.93
CA THR A 298 2.25 27.84 21.60
C THR A 298 3.40 27.69 20.61
N SER A 299 4.65 27.84 21.08
CA SER A 299 5.86 27.72 20.26
C SER A 299 6.12 26.30 19.80
N MET A 300 6.55 26.15 18.55
CA MET A 300 6.95 24.87 17.97
C MET A 300 8.10 24.23 18.78
N ILE A 301 8.24 22.92 18.65
CA ILE A 301 9.35 22.12 19.18
C ILE A 301 10.04 21.54 17.96
N GLU A 302 11.36 21.70 17.83
CA GLU A 302 12.05 21.17 16.65
C GLU A 302 12.17 19.65 16.71
N TYR A 303 12.83 19.14 17.75
CA TYR A 303 13.16 17.72 17.88
C TYR A 303 12.55 17.08 19.14
N SER A 304 12.35 15.77 19.12
CA SER A 304 11.90 14.99 20.27
C SER A 304 12.80 13.76 20.48
N TRP A 305 13.18 13.49 21.74
CA TRP A 305 13.95 12.31 22.15
C TRP A 305 13.35 10.97 21.70
N SER A 306 12.07 10.95 21.33
CA SER A 306 11.32 9.76 20.94
C SER A 306 11.37 9.44 19.44
N LEU A 307 11.91 10.34 18.61
CA LEU A 307 12.18 10.09 17.19
C LEU A 307 13.25 8.99 17.05
N GLY A 308 13.04 8.03 16.15
CA GLY A 308 13.93 6.89 15.94
C GLY A 308 13.91 5.84 17.05
N THR A 309 12.93 5.87 17.97
CA THR A 309 12.91 4.97 19.15
C THR A 309 11.97 3.77 18.98
N THR A 310 10.76 3.85 19.52
CA THR A 310 9.66 2.88 19.36
C THR A 310 8.44 3.65 18.86
N PRO A 311 7.41 2.98 18.32
CA PRO A 311 6.09 3.57 18.16
C PRO A 311 5.61 4.26 19.46
N ARG A 312 5.02 5.44 19.34
CA ARG A 312 4.49 6.28 20.45
C ARG A 312 3.29 7.17 20.05
N SER A 313 2.95 7.25 18.77
CA SER A 313 1.91 8.16 18.25
C SER A 313 0.52 7.50 18.30
N HIS A 314 -0.55 8.27 18.14
CA HIS A 314 -1.93 7.72 18.14
C HIS A 314 -2.36 7.07 16.82
N MET A 315 -1.68 7.40 15.71
CA MET A 315 -1.77 6.76 14.37
C MET A 315 -0.75 7.40 13.41
N CYS A 316 -0.45 8.68 13.66
CA CYS A 316 0.44 9.52 12.86
C CYS A 316 1.92 9.09 12.86
N VAL A 317 2.66 9.69 11.93
CA VAL A 317 4.12 9.62 11.80
C VAL A 317 4.69 10.97 12.23
N ARG A 318 5.23 11.04 13.44
CA ARG A 318 5.87 12.24 13.99
C ARG A 318 7.32 12.30 13.54
N ASN A 319 7.81 13.48 13.15
CA ASN A 319 9.18 13.71 12.70
C ASN A 319 9.78 14.92 13.42
N ALA A 320 11.02 15.29 13.08
CA ALA A 320 11.52 16.64 13.36
C ALA A 320 10.60 17.68 12.67
N THR A 321 10.42 18.86 13.26
CA THR A 321 9.47 19.86 12.75
C THR A 321 9.95 20.50 11.45
N SER A 322 11.25 20.72 11.30
CA SER A 322 11.88 21.15 10.04
C SER A 322 11.80 20.07 8.96
N HIS A 323 12.05 18.79 9.27
CA HIS A 323 11.82 17.68 8.33
C HIS A 323 10.36 17.59 7.88
N SER A 324 9.41 17.68 8.82
CA SER A 324 8.00 17.67 8.46
C SER A 324 7.58 18.91 7.69
N LYS A 325 8.24 20.06 7.88
CA LYS A 325 8.07 21.24 7.02
C LYS A 325 8.60 20.97 5.61
N PHE A 326 9.78 20.38 5.47
CA PHE A 326 10.32 19.95 4.18
C PHE A 326 9.33 19.03 3.45
N VAL A 327 8.82 17.97 4.09
CA VAL A 327 7.81 17.08 3.48
C VAL A 327 6.51 17.84 3.14
N PHE A 328 6.08 18.77 4.01
CA PHE A 328 4.90 19.61 3.80
C PHE A 328 5.05 20.57 2.62
N ASP A 329 6.25 21.07 2.33
CA ASP A 329 6.49 21.95 1.18
C ASP A 329 6.73 21.13 -0.10
N TRP A 330 7.63 20.14 -0.06
CA TRP A 330 8.11 19.34 -1.20
C TRP A 330 7.05 18.41 -1.80
N ALA A 331 6.33 17.60 -1.01
CA ALA A 331 5.47 16.53 -1.54
C ALA A 331 4.10 17.05 -2.04
N PRO A 332 3.80 17.16 -3.35
CA PRO A 332 2.53 17.69 -3.84
C PRO A 332 1.31 16.83 -3.41
N THR A 333 0.26 17.48 -2.92
CA THR A 333 -1.02 16.85 -2.60
C THR A 333 -1.63 16.21 -3.86
N GLU A 334 -2.24 15.03 -3.70
CA GLU A 334 -2.83 14.22 -4.78
C GLU A 334 -1.86 13.78 -5.91
N ARG A 335 -0.55 14.01 -5.72
CA ARG A 335 0.54 13.55 -6.61
C ARG A 335 1.74 12.94 -5.86
N SER A 336 1.59 12.70 -4.55
CA SER A 336 2.59 12.01 -3.73
C SER A 336 2.01 10.79 -3.05
N LEU A 337 2.81 9.75 -2.91
CA LEU A 337 2.44 8.51 -2.21
C LEU A 337 3.17 8.42 -0.87
N VAL A 338 2.50 7.85 0.13
CA VAL A 338 3.07 7.43 1.40
C VAL A 338 2.98 5.91 1.47
N VAL A 339 4.12 5.24 1.54
CA VAL A 339 4.25 3.79 1.64
C VAL A 339 4.74 3.45 3.04
N VAL A 340 3.97 2.64 3.76
CA VAL A 340 4.27 2.26 5.15
C VAL A 340 4.65 0.77 5.18
N ILE A 341 5.88 0.50 5.63
CA ILE A 341 6.52 -0.81 5.68
C ILE A 341 6.96 -1.17 7.11
N GLU A 342 7.41 -2.41 7.30
CA GLU A 342 8.06 -2.94 8.50
C GLU A 342 9.07 -4.04 8.14
#